data_AF-A0A2N7I4A1-F1
#
_entry.id   AF-A0A2N7I4A1-F1
#
_cell.length_a   1.000
_cell.length_b   1.000
_cell.length_c   1.000
_cell.angle_alpha   90.00
_cell.angle_beta   90.00
_cell.angle_gamma   90.00
#
_symmetry.space_group_name_H-M   'P 1'
#
loop_
_entity.id
_entity.type
_entity.pdbx_description
1 polymer ?
#
loop_
_entity_poly.entity_id
_entity_poly.type
_entity_poly.pdbx_seq_one_letter_code
_entity_poly.pdbx_strand_id
1 'polypeptide(L)'
;MSKNKKFDIRLTEKRNGWCAEITRQVTSRSTTVSKRESGFETEALAQEWAEKELASFIANQAERNERKSEQRKERDELRHTKELKAEQAREARAKAREEEQEDAE
;
A
#
# COMPACT_ATOMS: atom_id res chain seq x y z
N MET A 1 10.04 -20.12 9.50
CA MET A 1 9.49 -18.75 9.68
C MET A 1 9.95 -17.82 8.58
N SER A 2 9.08 -17.59 7.59
CA SER A 2 9.32 -16.61 6.51
C SER A 2 9.52 -15.21 7.11
N LYS A 3 10.65 -14.56 6.83
CA LYS A 3 10.94 -13.19 7.29
C LYS A 3 10.14 -12.17 6.50
N ASN A 4 8.84 -12.00 6.78
CA ASN A 4 8.06 -10.88 6.27
C ASN A 4 7.90 -9.80 7.36
N LYS A 5 8.15 -8.53 7.03
CA LYS A 5 8.02 -7.42 7.97
C LYS A 5 6.58 -7.16 8.43
N LYS A 6 5.58 -7.42 7.58
CA LYS A 6 4.17 -7.06 7.83
C LYS A 6 3.32 -8.22 8.29
N PHE A 7 3.71 -9.44 8.01
CA PHE A 7 2.89 -10.62 8.26
C PHE A 7 3.67 -11.63 9.09
N ASP A 8 2.96 -12.31 9.98
CA ASP A 8 3.53 -13.33 10.85
C ASP A 8 2.51 -14.46 11.08
N ILE A 9 3.00 -15.67 11.37
CA ILE A 9 2.19 -16.86 11.64
C ILE A 9 2.20 -17.12 13.14
N ARG A 10 1.02 -17.27 13.73
CA ARG A 10 0.85 -17.70 15.11
C ARG A 10 0.17 -19.05 15.14
N LEU A 11 0.84 -20.03 15.70
CA LEU A 11 0.26 -21.34 15.99
C LEU A 11 -0.16 -21.38 17.45
N THR A 12 -1.28 -22.01 17.73
CA THR A 12 -1.76 -22.20 19.11
C THR A 12 -2.43 -23.55 19.22
N GLU A 13 -1.93 -24.38 20.13
CA GLU A 13 -2.60 -25.62 20.51
C GLU A 13 -3.92 -25.31 21.24
N LYS A 14 -4.97 -26.03 20.87
CA LYS A 14 -6.32 -25.94 21.45
C LYS A 14 -6.74 -27.34 21.88
N ARG A 15 -7.85 -27.40 22.63
CA ARG A 15 -8.40 -28.65 23.20
C ARG A 15 -8.58 -29.78 22.18
N ASN A 16 -8.88 -29.44 20.93
CA ASN A 16 -9.19 -30.40 19.86
C ASN A 16 -8.24 -30.24 18.65
N GLY A 17 -6.97 -29.93 18.89
CA GLY A 17 -5.96 -29.80 17.84
C GLY A 17 -5.38 -28.39 17.74
N TRP A 18 -4.79 -28.07 16.59
CA TRP A 18 -4.03 -26.87 16.37
C TRP A 18 -4.84 -25.80 15.63
N CYS A 19 -4.51 -24.55 15.93
CA CYS A 19 -5.02 -23.37 15.26
C CYS A 19 -3.86 -22.57 14.68
N ALA A 20 -4.01 -22.15 13.43
CA ALA A 20 -3.08 -21.25 12.76
C ALA A 20 -3.76 -19.90 12.49
N GLU A 21 -3.06 -18.83 12.82
CA GLU A 21 -3.48 -17.46 12.59
C GLU A 21 -2.42 -16.72 11.79
N ILE A 22 -2.83 -16.13 10.65
CA ILE A 22 -2.00 -15.18 9.91
C ILE A 22 -2.30 -13.80 10.46
N THR A 23 -1.30 -13.18 11.07
CA THR A 23 -1.40 -11.83 11.62
C THR A 23 -0.75 -10.82 10.71
N ARG A 24 -1.27 -9.58 10.71
CA ARG A 24 -0.73 -8.46 9.96
C ARG A 24 -0.49 -7.28 10.87
N GLN A 25 0.71 -6.73 10.81
CA GLN A 25 1.05 -5.45 11.41
C GLN A 25 0.39 -4.31 10.62
N VAL A 26 -0.60 -3.67 11.22
CA VAL A 26 -1.37 -2.58 10.61
C VAL A 26 -0.67 -1.25 10.85
N THR A 27 -0.19 -1.03 12.07
CA THR A 27 0.64 0.13 12.46
C THR A 27 1.84 -0.35 13.28
N SER A 28 2.76 0.54 13.62
CA SER A 28 3.89 0.20 14.52
C SER A 28 3.44 -0.34 15.87
N ARG A 29 2.22 -0.01 16.32
CA ARG A 29 1.67 -0.38 17.64
C ARG A 29 0.55 -1.41 17.59
N SER A 30 0.07 -1.80 16.39
CA SER A 30 -1.10 -2.68 16.27
C SER A 30 -0.93 -3.79 15.24
N THR A 31 -1.38 -4.98 15.65
CA THR A 31 -1.39 -6.21 14.85
C THR A 31 -2.78 -6.81 14.89
N THR A 32 -3.27 -7.28 13.75
CA THR A 32 -4.62 -7.84 13.60
C THR A 32 -4.55 -9.19 12.90
N VAL A 33 -5.42 -10.13 13.28
CA VAL A 33 -5.57 -11.42 12.60
C VAL A 33 -6.24 -11.19 11.25
N SER A 34 -5.58 -11.58 10.17
CA SER A 34 -6.08 -11.46 8.79
C SER A 34 -6.82 -12.71 8.33
N LYS A 35 -6.37 -13.89 8.76
CA LYS A 35 -7.03 -15.18 8.51
C LYS A 35 -6.71 -16.13 9.64
N ARG A 36 -7.67 -16.98 10.02
CA ARG A 36 -7.47 -18.05 11.00
C ARG A 36 -8.09 -19.33 10.48
N GLU A 37 -7.49 -20.45 10.82
CA GLU A 37 -8.05 -21.79 10.62
C GLU A 37 -7.73 -22.66 11.84
N SER A 38 -8.61 -23.58 12.17
CA SER A 38 -8.49 -24.40 13.38
C SER A 38 -8.99 -25.81 13.18
N GLY A 39 -8.53 -26.72 14.03
CA GLY A 39 -8.89 -28.14 13.95
C GLY A 39 -7.86 -28.95 13.17
N PHE A 40 -6.64 -28.44 13.02
CA PHE A 40 -5.54 -29.22 12.47
C PHE A 40 -5.12 -30.30 13.47
N GLU A 41 -4.83 -31.51 12.99
CA GLU A 41 -4.40 -32.60 13.85
C GLU A 41 -3.01 -32.36 14.46
N THR A 42 -2.13 -31.71 13.70
CA THR A 42 -0.74 -31.45 14.09
C THR A 42 -0.35 -30.00 13.86
N GLU A 43 0.67 -29.55 14.59
CA GLU A 43 1.30 -28.24 14.40
C GLU A 43 1.83 -28.08 12.97
N ALA A 44 2.42 -29.13 12.40
CA ALA A 44 2.99 -29.12 11.06
C ALA A 44 1.94 -28.83 9.98
N LEU A 45 0.76 -29.46 10.06
CA LEU A 45 -0.35 -29.21 9.12
C LEU A 45 -0.86 -27.77 9.24
N ALA A 46 -0.95 -27.25 10.48
CA ALA A 46 -1.35 -25.88 10.73
C ALA A 46 -0.32 -24.88 10.15
N GLN A 47 0.98 -25.17 10.31
CA GLN A 47 2.07 -24.36 9.76
C GLN A 47 2.08 -24.37 8.23
N GLU A 48 1.97 -25.53 7.60
CA GLU A 48 1.98 -25.67 6.13
C GLU A 48 0.81 -24.91 5.51
N TRP A 49 -0.38 -25.04 6.09
CA TRP A 49 -1.55 -24.26 5.68
C TRP A 49 -1.28 -22.75 5.80
N ALA A 50 -0.72 -22.30 6.93
CA ALA A 50 -0.46 -20.90 7.17
C ALA A 50 0.59 -20.32 6.21
N GLU A 51 1.65 -21.08 5.92
CA GLU A 51 2.71 -20.67 4.99
C GLU A 51 2.19 -20.57 3.55
N LYS A 52 1.36 -21.53 3.12
CA LYS A 52 0.71 -21.50 1.81
C LYS A 52 -0.18 -20.26 1.64
N GLU A 53 -1.04 -20.01 2.63
CA GLU A 53 -1.94 -18.85 2.61
C GLU A 53 -1.17 -17.53 2.72
N LEU A 54 -0.11 -17.49 3.53
CA LEU A 54 0.74 -16.32 3.70
C LEU A 54 1.36 -15.87 2.37
N ALA A 55 1.80 -16.80 1.51
CA ALA A 55 2.32 -16.48 0.19
C ALA A 55 1.32 -15.66 -0.64
N SER A 56 0.03 -16.02 -0.61
CA SER A 56 -1.04 -15.27 -1.29
C SER A 56 -1.24 -13.88 -0.69
N PHE A 57 -1.16 -13.72 0.63
CA PHE A 57 -1.24 -12.39 1.27
C PHE A 57 -0.09 -11.48 0.85
N ILE A 58 1.12 -12.03 0.73
CA ILE A 58 2.31 -11.27 0.31
C ILE A 58 2.19 -10.82 -1.14
N ALA A 59 1.82 -11.74 -2.05
CA ALA A 59 1.62 -11.42 -3.46
C ALA A 59 0.54 -10.33 -3.65
N ASN A 60 -0.62 -10.51 -3.02
CA ASN A 60 -1.71 -9.53 -3.08
C ASN A 60 -1.32 -8.17 -2.46
N GLN A 61 -0.39 -8.15 -1.52
CA GLN A 61 0.11 -6.90 -0.93
C GLN A 61 1.09 -6.19 -1.86
N ALA A 62 1.97 -6.93 -2.53
CA ALA A 62 2.91 -6.40 -3.52
C ALA A 62 2.16 -5.77 -4.71
N GLU A 63 1.21 -6.50 -5.29
CA GLU A 63 0.40 -6.03 -6.41
C GLU A 63 -0.36 -4.74 -6.07
N ARG A 64 -1.01 -4.70 -4.89
CA ARG A 64 -1.71 -3.49 -4.42
C ARG A 64 -0.78 -2.31 -4.18
N ASN A 65 0.47 -2.56 -3.77
CA ASN A 65 1.44 -1.49 -3.57
C ASN A 65 1.92 -0.92 -4.90
N GLU A 66 2.16 -1.77 -5.89
CA GLU A 66 2.56 -1.36 -7.24
C GLU A 66 1.48 -0.48 -7.88
N ARG A 67 0.23 -0.96 -7.90
CA ARG A 67 -0.90 -0.19 -8.43
C ARG A 67 -1.05 1.18 -7.78
N LYS A 68 -0.87 1.25 -6.45
CA LYS A 68 -0.91 2.53 -5.71
C LYS A 68 0.32 3.40 -5.96
N SER A 69 1.45 2.82 -6.31
CA SER A 69 2.67 3.54 -6.70
C SER A 69 2.43 4.25 -8.04
N GLU A 70 1.93 3.53 -9.03
CA GLU A 70 1.59 4.05 -10.35
C GLU A 70 0.57 5.18 -10.28
N GLN A 71 -0.54 4.97 -9.56
CA GLN A 71 -1.57 6.02 -9.36
C GLN A 71 -1.01 7.29 -8.69
N ARG A 72 0.00 7.15 -7.82
CA ARG A 72 0.64 8.32 -7.20
C ARG A 72 1.50 9.07 -8.21
N LYS A 73 2.29 8.36 -9.03
CA LYS A 73 3.09 8.97 -10.10
C LYS A 73 2.20 9.74 -11.07
N GLU A 74 1.14 9.11 -11.58
CA GLU A 74 0.21 9.75 -12.51
C GLU A 74 -0.43 11.00 -11.91
N ARG A 75 -0.91 10.93 -10.66
CA ARG A 75 -1.45 12.08 -9.95
C ARG A 75 -0.41 13.20 -9.80
N ASP A 76 0.82 12.86 -9.46
CA ASP A 76 1.88 13.85 -9.22
C ASP A 76 2.30 14.51 -10.55
N GLU A 77 2.37 13.77 -11.66
CA GLU A 77 2.57 14.30 -13.02
C GLU A 77 1.42 15.23 -13.45
N LEU A 78 0.16 14.84 -13.19
CA LEU A 78 -1.01 15.67 -13.45
C LEU A 78 -1.01 16.97 -12.63
N ARG A 79 -0.51 16.92 -11.39
CA ARG A 79 -0.36 18.13 -10.57
C ARG A 79 0.73 19.04 -11.12
N HIS A 80 1.90 18.49 -11.43
CA HIS A 80 3.01 19.24 -11.98
C HIS A 80 2.67 19.92 -13.32
N THR A 81 2.01 19.20 -14.23
CA THR A 81 1.56 19.78 -15.52
C THR A 81 0.53 20.88 -15.34
N LYS A 82 -0.38 20.77 -14.36
CA LYS A 82 -1.33 21.85 -14.04
C LYS A 82 -0.62 23.06 -13.44
N GLU A 83 0.37 22.85 -12.57
CA GLU A 83 1.18 23.91 -11.98
C GLU A 83 1.97 24.68 -13.05
N LEU A 84 2.66 23.98 -13.96
CA LEU A 84 3.36 24.61 -15.09
C LEU A 84 2.43 25.42 -15.99
N LYS A 85 1.25 24.87 -16.35
CA LYS A 85 0.28 25.61 -17.17
C LYS A 85 -0.26 26.85 -16.44
N ALA A 86 -0.48 26.76 -15.14
CA ALA A 86 -0.92 27.90 -14.34
C ALA A 86 0.17 28.97 -14.25
N GLU A 87 1.43 28.59 -14.15
CA GLU A 87 2.58 29.50 -14.18
C GLU A 87 2.71 30.20 -15.55
N GLN A 88 2.69 29.44 -16.64
CA GLN A 88 2.70 29.99 -18.01
C GLN A 88 1.54 30.95 -18.25
N ALA A 89 0.33 30.63 -17.76
CA ALA A 89 -0.81 31.53 -17.87
C ALA A 89 -0.65 32.82 -17.04
N ARG A 90 0.01 32.74 -15.87
CA ARG A 90 0.33 33.92 -15.05
C ARG A 90 1.39 34.79 -15.72
N GLU A 91 2.44 34.18 -16.27
CA GLU A 91 3.48 34.87 -17.02
C GLU A 91 2.92 35.55 -18.27
N ALA A 92 2.13 34.85 -19.07
CA ALA A 92 1.48 35.42 -20.25
C ALA A 92 0.57 36.60 -19.90
N ARG A 93 -0.18 36.51 -18.80
CA ARG A 93 -1.02 37.61 -18.31
C ARG A 93 -0.19 38.78 -17.77
N ALA A 94 0.94 38.52 -17.12
CA ALA A 94 1.85 39.56 -16.67
C ALA A 94 2.46 40.31 -17.87
N LYS A 95 2.96 39.57 -18.87
CA LYS A 95 3.52 40.14 -20.09
C LYS A 95 2.50 40.96 -20.89
N ALA A 96 1.27 40.46 -21.05
CA ALA A 96 0.21 41.21 -21.73
C ALA A 96 -0.11 42.53 -20.99
N ARG A 97 -0.06 42.52 -19.66
CA ARG A 97 -0.27 43.73 -18.85
C ARG A 97 0.90 44.72 -18.97
N GLU A 98 2.13 44.24 -19.11
CA GLU A 98 3.31 45.08 -19.35
C GLU A 98 3.23 45.73 -20.74
N GLU A 99 2.90 44.96 -21.77
CA GLU A 99 2.71 45.48 -23.15
C GLU A 99 1.60 46.55 -23.21
N GLU A 100 0.45 46.32 -22.56
CA GLU A 100 -0.63 47.32 -22.44
C GLU A 100 -0.19 48.61 -21.71
N GLN A 101 0.78 48.54 -20.80
CA GLN A 101 1.33 49.70 -20.11
C GLN A 101 2.34 50.46 -20.97
N GLU A 102 3.16 49.77 -21.77
CA GLU A 102 4.10 50.39 -22.71
C GLU A 102 3.40 51.10 -23.88
N ASP A 103 2.31 50.55 -24.41
CA ASP A 103 1.52 51.19 -25.48
C ASP A 103 0.72 52.42 -25.00
N ALA A 104 0.62 52.65 -23.69
CA ALA A 104 -0.12 53.76 -23.09
C ALA A 104 0.74 54.98 -22.68
N GLU A 105 2.08 54.87 -22.71
CA GLU A 105 3.04 55.97 -22.51
C GLU A 105 3.48 56.64 -23.84
#